data_AF-A0A6T9YCM6-F1
#
_entry.id   AF-A0A6T9YCM6-F1
#
_cell.length_a   1.000
_cell.length_b   1.000
_cell.length_c   1.000
_cell.angle_alpha   90.00
_cell.angle_beta   90.00
_cell.angle_gamma   90.00
#
_symmetry.space_group_name_H-M   'P 1'
#
loop_
_entity.id
_entity.type
_entity.pdbx_description
1 polymer ?
#
loop_
_entity_poly.entity_id
_entity_poly.type
_entity_poly.pdbx_seq_one_letter_code
_entity_poly.pdbx_strand_id
1 'polypeptide(L)'
;MHFGSYVTAKGNGFYLLEVDTSDAKKALSTRVILANTIGDIEPHLYEIEKQLLKASLSWPMEHLDMLVGADNHFWIPHQKSGRAGSLCGDDIDKWSTRFYKAIV
;
A
#
# COMPACT_ATOMS: atom_id res chain seq x y z
N MET A 1 2.37 8.98 -10.65
CA MET A 1 2.11 8.51 -9.28
C MET A 1 3.31 8.83 -8.40
N HIS A 2 3.11 9.24 -7.14
CA HIS A 2 4.18 9.22 -6.14
C HIS A 2 4.12 7.86 -5.44
N PHE A 3 5.10 7.00 -5.70
CA PHE A 3 5.19 5.71 -5.03
C PHE A 3 6.23 5.76 -3.92
N GLY A 4 5.96 5.06 -2.83
CA GLY A 4 7.00 4.67 -1.88
C GLY A 4 7.23 5.68 -0.78
N SER A 5 6.37 5.66 0.24
CA SER A 5 6.83 6.09 1.57
C SER A 5 7.58 4.93 2.21
N TYR A 6 8.75 5.20 2.79
CA TYR A 6 9.49 4.22 3.57
C TYR A 6 9.27 4.48 5.06
N VAL A 7 8.94 3.42 5.80
CA VAL A 7 8.77 3.49 7.27
C VAL A 7 9.54 2.36 7.95
N THR A 8 9.96 2.59 9.20
CA THR A 8 10.59 1.56 10.02
C THR A 8 9.77 1.29 11.27
N ALA A 9 9.60 0.01 11.60
CA ALA A 9 8.92 -0.43 12.82
C ALA A 9 9.53 -1.74 13.33
N LYS A 10 9.81 -1.82 14.64
CA LYS A 10 10.45 -2.99 15.30
C LYS A 10 11.72 -3.51 14.58
N GLY A 11 12.50 -2.63 13.97
CA GLY A 11 13.72 -3.00 13.24
C GLY A 11 13.50 -3.52 11.81
N ASN A 12 12.25 -3.58 11.35
CA ASN A 12 11.91 -3.89 9.96
C ASN A 12 11.63 -2.60 9.18
N GLY A 13 12.06 -2.56 7.92
CA GLY A 13 11.69 -1.51 6.97
C GLY A 13 10.51 -1.95 6.10
N PHE A 14 9.66 -1.00 5.72
CA PHE A 14 8.47 -1.25 4.90
C PHE A 14 8.34 -0.17 3.83
N TYR A 15 8.02 -0.58 2.61
CA TYR A 15 7.58 0.31 1.54
C TYR A 15 6.06 0.36 1.50
N LEU A 16 5.51 1.57 1.46
CA LEU A 16 4.08 1.84 1.33
C LEU A 16 3.80 2.37 -0.08
N LEU A 17 2.96 1.65 -0.82
CA LEU A 17 2.52 2.04 -2.15
C LEU A 17 1.06 2.49 -2.08
N GLU A 18 0.86 3.73 -2.51
CA GLU A 18 -0.45 4.38 -2.61
C GLU A 18 -0.68 4.77 -4.06
N VAL A 19 -1.91 4.58 -4.53
CA VAL A 19 -2.34 4.91 -5.89
C VAL A 19 -3.28 6.09 -5.78
N ASP A 20 -2.91 7.21 -6.42
CA ASP A 20 -3.83 8.33 -6.52
C ASP A 20 -5.03 7.95 -7.38
N THR A 21 -6.19 7.86 -6.74
CA THR A 21 -7.46 7.53 -7.37
C THR A 21 -8.44 8.69 -7.31
N SER A 22 -7.99 9.94 -7.29
CA SER A 22 -8.86 11.14 -7.23
C SER A 22 -10.04 11.07 -8.20
N ASP A 23 -9.83 10.48 -9.37
CA ASP A 23 -10.82 10.40 -10.46
C ASP A 23 -11.43 9.00 -10.62
N ALA A 24 -11.00 8.01 -9.84
CA ALA A 24 -11.49 6.64 -9.96
C ALA A 24 -12.65 6.36 -9.00
N LYS A 25 -13.65 5.60 -9.46
CA LYS A 25 -14.83 5.22 -8.66
C LYS A 25 -14.51 4.39 -7.41
N LYS A 26 -13.31 3.82 -7.32
CA LYS A 26 -12.90 2.93 -6.24
C LYS A 26 -11.42 3.13 -5.93
N ALA A 27 -11.13 3.51 -4.70
CA ALA A 27 -9.77 3.56 -4.16
C ALA A 27 -9.20 2.15 -3.97
N LEU A 28 -7.90 1.98 -4.24
CA LEU A 28 -7.17 0.74 -3.97
C LEU A 28 -6.53 0.86 -2.59
N SER A 29 -6.73 -0.14 -1.73
CA SER A 29 -6.04 -0.24 -0.44
C SER A 29 -4.54 0.03 -0.56
N THR A 30 -3.95 0.70 0.43
CA THR A 30 -2.49 0.83 0.54
C THR A 30 -1.82 -0.54 0.51
N ARG A 31 -0.81 -0.72 -0.33
CA ARG A 31 -0.01 -1.94 -0.39
C ARG A 31 1.27 -1.76 0.40
N VAL A 32 1.63 -2.77 1.18
CA VAL A 32 2.84 -2.79 2.03
C VAL A 32 3.75 -3.90 1.54
N ILE A 33 5.05 -3.60 1.43
CA ILE A 33 6.11 -4.55 1.06
C ILE A 33 7.20 -4.50 2.12
N LEU A 34 7.68 -5.65 2.58
CA LEU A 34 8.85 -5.75 3.45
C LEU A 34 10.10 -5.27 2.69
N ALA A 35 10.78 -4.25 3.19
CA ALA A 35 11.88 -3.63 2.44
C ALA A 35 13.10 -4.57 2.29
N ASN A 36 13.31 -5.46 3.26
CA ASN A 36 14.44 -6.40 3.24
C ASN A 36 14.33 -7.46 2.13
N THR A 37 13.16 -7.68 1.51
CA THR A 37 12.98 -8.67 0.45
C THR A 37 13.31 -8.13 -0.94
N ILE A 38 13.31 -6.80 -1.11
CA ILE A 38 13.51 -6.16 -2.42
C ILE A 38 14.72 -5.20 -2.44
N GLY A 39 15.20 -4.77 -1.27
CA GLY A 39 16.29 -3.82 -1.15
C GLY A 39 15.85 -2.43 -1.60
N ASP A 40 15.95 -2.15 -2.90
CA ASP A 40 15.50 -0.91 -3.54
C ASP A 40 14.24 -1.15 -4.37
N ILE A 41 13.17 -0.43 -4.05
CA ILE A 41 11.89 -0.56 -4.75
C ILE A 41 11.82 0.26 -6.04
N GLU A 42 12.62 1.33 -6.16
CA GLU A 42 12.54 2.29 -7.27
C GLU A 42 12.60 1.63 -8.66
N PRO A 43 13.51 0.67 -8.93
CA PRO A 43 13.59 0.01 -10.24
C PRO A 43 12.33 -0.79 -10.60
N HIS A 44 11.52 -1.18 -9.62
CA HIS A 44 10.35 -2.03 -9.80
C HIS A 44 9.05 -1.23 -9.96
N LEU A 45 9.04 0.04 -9.56
CA LEU A 45 7.84 0.89 -9.57
C LEU A 45 7.21 0.99 -10.96
N TYR A 46 8.04 1.14 -12.00
CA TYR A 46 7.55 1.27 -13.38
C TYR A 46 6.77 0.03 -13.84
N GLU A 47 7.27 -1.18 -13.56
CA GLU A 47 6.58 -2.40 -13.99
C GLU A 47 5.34 -2.67 -13.13
N ILE A 48 5.39 -2.34 -11.83
CA ILE A 48 4.21 -2.39 -10.94
C ILE A 48 3.11 -1.46 -11.48
N GLU A 49 3.43 -0.21 -11.83
CA GLU A 49 2.48 0.76 -12.39
C GLU A 49 1.88 0.27 -13.70
N LYS A 50 2.72 -0.21 -14.62
CA LYS A 50 2.29 -0.75 -15.91
C LYS A 50 1.31 -1.92 -15.76
N GLN A 51 1.57 -2.84 -14.84
CA GLN A 51 0.67 -3.96 -14.59
C GLN A 51 -0.61 -3.54 -13.89
N LEU A 52 -0.54 -2.57 -12.98
CA LEU A 52 -1.71 -1.99 -12.33
C LEU A 52 -2.66 -1.35 -13.34
N LEU A 53 -2.12 -0.60 -14.32
CA LEU A 53 -2.89 -0.03 -15.43
C LEU A 53 -3.51 -1.13 -16.32
N LYS A 54 -2.73 -2.17 -16.67
CA LYS A 54 -3.22 -3.32 -17.43
C LYS A 54 -4.36 -4.05 -16.71
N ALA A 55 -4.33 -4.09 -15.38
CA ALA A 55 -5.33 -4.72 -14.53
C ALA A 55 -6.50 -3.78 -14.13
N SER A 56 -6.73 -2.70 -14.88
CA SER A 56 -7.81 -1.73 -14.62
C SER A 56 -7.78 -1.14 -13.21
N LEU A 57 -6.60 -0.69 -12.78
CA LEU A 57 -6.33 -0.18 -11.44
C LEU A 57 -6.60 -1.24 -10.35
N SER A 58 -5.98 -2.41 -10.50
CA SER A 58 -5.94 -3.46 -9.47
C SER A 58 -4.50 -3.83 -9.15
N TRP A 59 -4.22 -4.16 -7.89
CA TRP A 59 -2.87 -4.58 -7.50
C TRP A 59 -2.47 -5.88 -8.23
N PRO A 60 -1.28 -5.93 -8.87
CA PRO A 60 -0.83 -7.07 -9.63
C PRO A 60 -0.27 -8.16 -8.70
N MET A 61 -1.16 -8.92 -8.04
CA MET A 61 -0.79 -9.86 -6.97
C MET A 61 0.25 -10.88 -7.42
N GLU A 62 0.04 -11.56 -8.55
CA GLU A 62 1.00 -12.56 -9.06
C GLU A 62 2.40 -11.98 -9.28
N HIS A 63 2.48 -10.74 -9.77
CA HIS A 63 3.76 -10.06 -9.96
C HIS A 63 4.43 -9.71 -8.64
N LEU A 64 3.66 -9.23 -7.66
CA LEU A 64 4.17 -8.95 -6.32
C LEU A 64 4.62 -10.24 -5.61
N ASP A 65 3.85 -11.33 -5.75
CA ASP A 65 4.19 -12.65 -5.21
C ASP A 65 5.52 -13.15 -5.79
N MET A 66 5.73 -12.98 -7.10
CA MET A 66 7.02 -13.33 -7.74
C MET A 66 8.16 -12.39 -7.35
N LEU A 67 7.87 -11.10 -7.12
CA LEU A 67 8.88 -10.08 -6.87
C LEU A 67 9.42 -10.14 -5.44
N VAL A 68 8.56 -10.34 -4.45
CA VAL A 68 8.95 -10.30 -3.03
C VAL A 68 8.54 -11.54 -2.24
N GLY A 69 7.73 -12.44 -2.79
CA GLY A 69 7.13 -13.57 -2.08
C GLY A 69 5.78 -13.22 -1.46
N ALA A 70 4.84 -14.15 -1.51
CA ALA A 70 3.44 -13.94 -1.11
C ALA A 70 3.28 -13.48 0.36
N ASP A 71 4.16 -13.93 1.25
CA ASP A 71 4.13 -13.60 2.68
C ASP A 71 4.82 -12.27 3.03
N ASN A 72 5.48 -11.62 2.06
CA ASN A 72 6.29 -10.42 2.28
C ASN A 72 5.58 -9.13 1.82
N HIS A 73 4.30 -9.25 1.49
CA HIS A 73 3.46 -8.10 1.18
C HIS A 73 2.02 -8.30 1.65
N PHE A 74 1.33 -7.21 1.95
CA PHE A 74 -0.06 -7.26 2.39
C PHE A 74 -0.75 -5.93 2.10
N TRP A 75 -2.07 -5.88 2.30
CA TRP A 75 -2.85 -4.67 2.08
C TRP A 75 -3.38 -4.12 3.41
N ILE A 76 -3.47 -2.80 3.48
CA ILE A 76 -4.10 -2.08 4.57
C ILE A 76 -5.33 -1.36 3.99
N PRO A 77 -6.56 -1.75 4.38
CA PRO A 77 -7.76 -1.06 3.92
C PRO A 77 -7.77 0.41 4.36
N HIS A 78 -8.17 1.30 3.46
CA HIS A 78 -8.43 2.70 3.83
C HIS A 78 -9.48 2.80 4.94
N GLN A 79 -9.37 3.88 5.71
CA GLN A 79 -10.44 4.23 6.62
C GLN A 79 -11.67 4.62 5.83
N LYS A 80 -12.76 3.89 6.06
CA LYS A 80 -14.08 4.33 5.59
C LYS A 80 -14.49 5.54 6.42
N SER A 81 -14.88 6.63 5.76
CA SER A 81 -15.48 7.75 6.45
C SER A 81 -16.95 7.42 6.77
N GLY A 82 -17.36 7.60 8.02
CA GLY A 82 -18.78 7.54 8.40
C GLY A 82 -19.57 8.78 7.96
N ARG A 83 -18.88 9.80 7.45
CA ARG A 83 -19.40 11.10 7.00
C ARG A 83 -18.96 11.32 5.55
N ALA A 84 -19.75 12.07 4.77
CA ALA A 84 -19.55 12.29 3.33
C ALA A 84 -18.15 12.85 2.98
N GLY A 85 -17.16 11.97 2.85
CA GLY A 85 -15.78 12.32 2.49
C GLY A 85 -14.92 12.95 3.59
N SER A 86 -15.35 12.98 4.86
CA SER A 86 -14.53 13.52 5.95
C SER A 86 -14.17 12.47 7.00
N LEU A 87 -12.88 12.42 7.34
CA LEU A 87 -12.35 11.62 8.45
C LEU A 87 -12.29 12.50 9.70
N CYS A 88 -12.80 12.02 10.83
CA CYS A 88 -12.54 12.65 12.13
C CYS A 88 -11.24 12.12 12.76
N GLY A 89 -10.82 12.71 13.89
CA GLY A 89 -9.65 12.23 14.65
C GLY A 89 -9.75 10.74 14.98
N ASP A 90 -10.89 10.29 15.52
CA ASP A 90 -11.11 8.87 15.84
C ASP A 90 -10.98 7.94 14.64
N ASP A 91 -11.36 8.40 13.45
CA ASP A 91 -11.22 7.63 12.22
C ASP A 91 -9.75 7.46 11.83
N ILE A 92 -8.96 8.52 11.96
CA ILE A 92 -7.51 8.52 11.76
C ILE A 92 -6.84 7.62 12.80
N ASP A 93 -7.24 7.70 14.07
CA ASP A 93 -6.68 6.89 15.16
C ASP A 93 -6.96 5.38 14.98
N LYS A 94 -8.16 5.04 14.51
CA LYS A 94 -8.49 3.64 14.16
C LYS A 94 -7.62 3.14 13.01
N TRP A 95 -7.40 3.97 12.00
CA TRP A 95 -6.55 3.60 10.86
C TRP A 95 -5.09 3.46 11.26
N SER A 96 -4.54 4.42 12.01
CA SER A 96 -3.18 4.37 12.51
C SER A 96 -2.94 3.15 13.41
N THR A 97 -3.92 2.79 14.25
CA THR A 97 -3.87 1.58 15.06
C THR A 97 -3.82 0.31 14.20
N ARG A 98 -4.64 0.21 13.16
CA ARG A 98 -4.61 -0.95 12.24
C ARG A 98 -3.30 -1.01 11.48
N PHE A 99 -2.81 0.14 11.01
CA PHE A 99 -1.54 0.27 10.32
C PHE A 99 -0.40 -0.23 11.21
N TYR A 100 -0.28 0.32 12.42
CA TYR A 100 0.74 -0.07 13.38
C TYR A 100 0.68 -1.57 13.68
N LYS A 101 -0.50 -2.13 13.98
CA LYS A 101 -0.67 -3.58 14.22
C LYS A 101 -0.28 -4.47 13.03
N ALA A 102 -0.31 -3.95 11.81
CA ALA A 102 0.03 -4.73 10.62
C ALA A 102 1.55 -4.76 10.37
N ILE A 103 2.29 -3.75 10.86
CA ILE A 103 3.75 -3.62 10.64
C ILE A 103 4.59 -3.92 11.91
N VAL A 104 3.94 -4.35 13.00
CA VAL A 104 4.52 -4.56 14.35
C VAL A 104 4.11 -5.90 14.91
#